data_AF-A0A4S8LT77-F1
#
_entry.id   AF-A0A4S8LT77-F1
#
_cell.length_a   1.000
_cell.length_b   1.000
_cell.length_c   1.000
_cell.angle_alpha   90.00
_cell.angle_beta   90.00
_cell.angle_gamma   90.00
#
_symmetry.space_group_name_H-M   'P 1'
#
loop_
_entity.id
_entity.type
_entity.pdbx_description
1 polymer ?
#
loop_
_entity_poly.entity_id
_entity_poly.type
_entity_poly.pdbx_seq_one_letter_code
_entity_poly.pdbx_strand_id
1 'polypeptide(L)'
;SEDDLAILRLFSFKLKSHITDDGFGLLPFVFPDNNVPSWKVTRKRVEELSNLRPEVYHCCVNSCMCYTGVYSEDTLCRFCKEPRFRPDGKPRKVFTYVPLIPRLIGYYRSLSMVEKLEYRATFTSDSGEITDVFDGSHYKSLCGQYVTVGGQPLDHKFFSDRRDIALGLSSDGFAPWRRRSKTC
;
A
#
# COMPACT_ATOMS: atom_id res chain seq x y z
N SER A 1 20.56 -7.55 12.99
CA SER A 1 21.86 -8.20 13.24
C SER A 1 22.60 -8.40 11.92
N GLU A 2 23.82 -8.94 11.92
CA GLU A 2 24.50 -9.35 10.67
C GLU A 2 23.68 -10.40 9.89
N ASP A 3 23.04 -11.34 10.60
CA ASP A 3 22.15 -12.34 9.99
C ASP A 3 20.97 -11.70 9.25
N ASP A 4 20.34 -10.68 9.83
CA ASP A 4 19.25 -9.95 9.17
C ASP A 4 19.72 -9.27 7.88
N LEU A 5 20.94 -8.70 7.88
CA LEU A 5 21.52 -8.10 6.69
C LEU A 5 21.82 -9.14 5.60
N ALA A 6 22.30 -10.33 5.99
CA ALA A 6 22.51 -11.44 5.07
C ALA A 6 21.19 -11.90 4.42
N ILE A 7 20.13 -12.02 5.21
CA ILE A 7 18.78 -12.36 4.74
C ILE A 7 18.24 -11.28 3.79
N LEU A 8 18.41 -10.00 4.12
CA LEU A 8 17.98 -8.89 3.27
C LEU A 8 18.74 -8.86 1.93
N ARG A 9 20.04 -9.14 1.94
CA ARG A 9 20.85 -9.28 0.71
C ARG A 9 20.35 -10.43 -0.15
N LEU A 10 20.07 -11.58 0.46
CA LEU A 10 19.55 -12.75 -0.23
C LEU A 10 18.16 -12.50 -0.83
N PHE A 11 17.28 -11.81 -0.11
CA PHE A 11 15.99 -11.36 -0.61
C PHE A 11 16.14 -10.40 -1.79
N SER A 12 17.01 -9.39 -1.67
CA SER A 12 17.29 -8.44 -2.74
C SER A 12 17.90 -9.13 -3.97
N PHE A 13 18.78 -10.11 -3.78
CA PHE A 13 19.37 -10.88 -4.87
C PHE A 13 18.27 -11.58 -5.66
N LYS A 14 17.38 -12.33 -4.98
CA LYS A 14 16.29 -13.04 -5.63
C LYS A 14 15.41 -12.12 -6.48
N LEU A 15 15.03 -10.97 -5.92
CA LEU A 15 14.16 -10.01 -6.61
C LEU A 15 14.83 -9.38 -7.82
N LYS A 16 16.12 -9.00 -7.70
CA LYS A 16 16.85 -8.34 -8.79
C LYS A 16 17.28 -9.29 -9.89
N SER A 17 17.55 -10.56 -9.56
CA SER A 17 17.94 -11.58 -10.54
C SER A 17 16.75 -12.29 -11.18
N HIS A 18 15.54 -12.10 -10.65
CA HIS A 18 14.32 -12.78 -11.08
C HIS A 18 14.42 -14.33 -11.00
N ILE A 19 15.27 -14.86 -10.13
CA ILE A 19 15.39 -16.31 -9.93
C ILE A 19 14.10 -16.91 -9.35
N THR A 20 13.66 -18.02 -9.94
CA THR A 20 12.46 -18.74 -9.50
C THR A 20 12.59 -19.26 -8.07
N ASP A 21 11.47 -19.66 -7.46
CA ASP A 21 11.49 -20.30 -6.14
C ASP A 21 12.28 -21.62 -6.16
N ASP A 22 12.15 -22.39 -7.23
CA ASP A 22 12.92 -23.62 -7.44
C ASP A 22 14.42 -23.33 -7.57
N GLY A 23 14.79 -22.34 -8.40
CA GLY A 23 16.20 -21.95 -8.58
C GLY A 23 16.81 -21.43 -7.28
N PHE A 24 16.04 -20.66 -6.49
CA PHE A 24 16.48 -20.23 -5.16
C PHE A 24 16.64 -21.41 -4.19
N GLY A 25 15.80 -22.43 -4.31
CA GLY A 25 15.88 -23.66 -3.54
C GLY A 25 17.17 -24.47 -3.78
N LEU A 26 17.88 -24.22 -4.88
CA LEU A 26 19.17 -24.85 -5.17
C LEU A 26 20.34 -24.16 -4.45
N LEU A 27 20.16 -22.96 -3.91
CA LEU A 27 21.27 -22.20 -3.28
C LEU A 27 21.93 -22.92 -2.10
N PRO A 28 21.20 -23.60 -1.19
CA PRO A 28 21.84 -24.40 -0.13
C PRO A 28 22.68 -25.56 -0.65
N PHE A 29 22.36 -26.10 -1.84
CA PHE A 29 23.17 -27.12 -2.49
C PHE A 29 24.43 -26.55 -3.14
N VAL A 30 24.32 -25.37 -3.78
CA VAL A 30 25.46 -24.70 -4.43
C VAL A 30 26.43 -24.11 -3.41
N PHE A 31 25.94 -23.68 -2.24
CA PHE A 31 26.73 -23.04 -1.19
C PHE A 31 26.57 -23.77 0.16
N PRO A 32 27.01 -25.03 0.28
CA PRO A 32 26.73 -25.87 1.44
C PRO A 32 27.30 -25.33 2.76
N ASP A 33 28.43 -24.62 2.70
CA ASP A 33 29.09 -24.06 3.89
C ASP A 33 28.46 -22.75 4.38
N ASN A 34 27.58 -22.15 3.57
CA ASN A 34 26.85 -20.95 3.92
C ASN A 34 25.44 -21.40 4.28
N ASN A 35 25.01 -21.20 5.53
CA ASN A 35 23.69 -21.62 6.02
C ASN A 35 22.55 -20.82 5.34
N VAL A 36 22.31 -21.06 4.04
CA VAL A 36 21.37 -20.32 3.21
C VAL A 36 19.95 -20.72 3.61
N PRO A 37 19.14 -19.80 4.14
CA PRO A 37 17.77 -20.12 4.53
C PRO A 37 16.89 -20.36 3.30
N SER A 38 15.88 -21.21 3.47
CA SER A 38 14.84 -21.40 2.45
C SER A 38 14.14 -20.08 2.12
N TRP A 39 13.57 -19.98 0.91
CA TRP A 39 12.82 -18.80 0.50
C TRP A 39 11.69 -18.43 1.47
N LYS A 40 11.01 -19.43 2.03
CA LYS A 40 9.95 -19.24 3.02
C LYS A 40 10.46 -18.54 4.28
N VAL A 41 11.63 -18.96 4.78
CA VAL A 41 12.26 -18.35 5.98
C VAL A 41 12.73 -16.94 5.68
N THR A 42 13.42 -16.74 4.54
CA THR A 42 13.87 -15.43 4.06
C THR A 42 12.71 -14.45 3.97
N ARG A 43 11.62 -14.83 3.28
CA ARG A 43 10.44 -13.98 3.11
C ARG A 43 9.77 -13.64 4.44
N LYS A 44 9.54 -14.64 5.31
CA LYS A 44 8.95 -14.43 6.64
C LYS A 44 9.77 -13.44 7.47
N ARG A 45 11.10 -13.57 7.46
CA ARG A 45 11.98 -12.67 8.21
C ARG A 45 11.95 -11.24 7.64
N VAL A 46 11.88 -11.08 6.32
CA VAL A 46 11.72 -9.76 5.70
C VAL A 46 10.37 -9.12 6.03
N GLU A 47 9.29 -9.90 6.06
CA GLU A 47 7.97 -9.43 6.51
C GLU A 47 8.01 -8.94 7.97
N GLU A 48 8.71 -9.66 8.86
CA GLU A 48 8.93 -9.24 10.25
C GLU A 48 9.75 -7.96 10.36
N LEU A 49 10.87 -7.86 9.65
CA LEU A 49 11.78 -6.70 9.70
C LEU A 49 11.15 -5.43 9.11
N SER A 50 10.37 -5.57 8.04
CA SER A 50 9.70 -4.46 7.37
C SER A 50 8.40 -4.04 8.04
N ASN A 51 7.82 -4.89 8.89
CA ASN A 51 6.47 -4.75 9.43
C ASN A 51 5.39 -4.60 8.32
N LEU A 52 5.67 -5.11 7.11
CA LEU A 52 4.76 -5.12 5.97
C LEU A 52 4.07 -6.47 5.89
N ARG A 53 3.03 -6.63 6.71
CA ARG A 53 2.20 -7.84 6.69
C ARG A 53 0.95 -7.59 5.83
N PRO A 54 0.71 -8.39 4.79
CA PRO A 54 -0.53 -8.28 4.02
C PRO A 54 -1.74 -8.57 4.90
N GLU A 55 -2.77 -7.75 4.77
CA GLU A 55 -4.08 -7.92 5.39
C GLU A 55 -5.05 -8.49 4.37
N VAL A 56 -5.87 -9.46 4.79
CA VAL A 56 -6.85 -10.11 3.92
C VAL A 56 -8.24 -9.63 4.28
N TYR A 57 -8.91 -9.03 3.30
CA TYR A 57 -10.27 -8.53 3.43
C TYR A 57 -11.24 -9.40 2.63
N HIS A 58 -12.38 -9.74 3.22
CA HIS A 58 -13.42 -10.43 2.48
C HIS A 58 -14.18 -9.42 1.61
N CYS A 59 -14.53 -9.80 0.39
CA CYS A 59 -15.31 -8.96 -0.52
C CYS A 59 -16.53 -9.71 -1.04
N CYS A 60 -17.54 -8.96 -1.47
CA CYS A 60 -18.61 -9.54 -2.27
C CYS A 60 -18.01 -10.20 -3.53
N VAL A 61 -18.58 -11.33 -3.97
CA VAL A 61 -18.16 -12.01 -5.21
C VAL A 61 -18.22 -11.04 -6.42
N ASN A 62 -19.27 -10.22 -6.43
CA ASN A 62 -19.49 -9.13 -7.36
C ASN A 62 -18.95 -7.82 -6.79
N SER A 63 -17.82 -7.81 -6.04
CA SER A 63 -17.14 -6.68 -5.32
C SER A 63 -17.93 -5.38 -5.07
N CYS A 64 -19.23 -5.47 -4.76
CA CYS A 64 -20.05 -4.30 -4.47
C CYS A 64 -19.59 -3.63 -3.18
N MET A 65 -19.02 -4.43 -2.27
CA MET A 65 -18.54 -4.01 -0.97
C MET A 65 -17.43 -4.93 -0.45
N CYS A 66 -16.69 -4.38 0.51
CA CYS A 66 -15.77 -5.10 1.36
C CYS A 66 -16.44 -5.31 2.74
N TYR A 67 -16.29 -6.50 3.32
CA TYR A 67 -16.82 -6.84 4.64
C TYR A 67 -15.82 -6.38 5.71
N THR A 68 -15.86 -5.09 6.05
CA THR A 68 -14.95 -4.41 6.96
C THR A 68 -15.70 -3.35 7.78
N GLY A 69 -15.12 -2.92 8.91
CA GLY A 69 -15.71 -1.92 9.80
C GLY A 69 -17.10 -2.34 10.25
N VAL A 70 -18.10 -1.47 10.04
CA VAL A 70 -19.51 -1.73 10.39
C VAL A 70 -20.14 -2.91 9.65
N TYR A 71 -19.51 -3.40 8.57
CA TYR A 71 -19.99 -4.52 7.76
C TYR A 71 -19.21 -5.83 8.03
N SER A 72 -18.38 -5.88 9.08
CA SER A 72 -17.51 -7.03 9.36
C SER A 72 -18.30 -8.32 9.61
N GLU A 73 -19.47 -8.21 10.23
CA GLU A 73 -20.32 -9.35 10.61
C GLU A 73 -21.35 -9.73 9.54
N ASP A 74 -21.41 -8.99 8.44
CA ASP A 74 -22.37 -9.28 7.38
C ASP A 74 -22.03 -10.61 6.67
N THR A 75 -23.05 -11.45 6.48
CA THR A 75 -22.96 -12.73 5.76
C THR A 75 -23.50 -12.65 4.34
N LEU A 76 -24.28 -11.60 4.02
CA LEU A 76 -24.84 -11.32 2.71
C LEU A 76 -24.43 -9.91 2.26
N CYS A 77 -24.17 -9.75 0.96
CA CYS A 77 -23.89 -8.44 0.38
C CYS A 77 -25.10 -7.52 0.55
N ARG A 78 -24.91 -6.33 1.11
CA ARG A 78 -26.00 -5.34 1.30
C ARG A 78 -26.63 -4.89 -0.02
N PHE A 79 -25.87 -4.91 -1.12
CA PHE A 79 -26.29 -4.45 -2.45
C PHE A 79 -26.89 -5.55 -3.32
N CYS A 80 -26.14 -6.62 -3.62
CA CYS A 80 -26.57 -7.67 -4.55
C CYS A 80 -27.09 -8.94 -3.85
N LYS A 81 -27.14 -8.95 -2.51
CA LYS A 81 -27.65 -10.07 -1.67
C LYS A 81 -26.92 -11.40 -1.81
N GLU A 82 -25.87 -11.47 -2.61
CA GLU A 82 -25.00 -12.65 -2.74
C GLU A 82 -24.36 -13.01 -1.38
N PRO A 83 -24.26 -14.31 -1.04
CA PRO A 83 -23.59 -14.75 0.17
C PRO A 83 -22.10 -14.42 0.13
N ARG A 84 -21.57 -14.05 1.28
CA ARG A 84 -20.13 -13.83 1.54
C ARG A 84 -19.33 -15.11 1.44
N PHE A 85 -19.88 -16.19 1.99
CA PHE A 85 -19.21 -17.48 2.15
C PHE A 85 -19.72 -18.51 1.15
N ARG A 86 -18.87 -19.48 0.85
CA ARG A 86 -19.21 -20.72 0.15
C ARG A 86 -19.83 -21.71 1.15
N PRO A 87 -20.42 -22.83 0.69
CA PRO A 87 -20.92 -23.88 1.59
C PRO A 87 -19.86 -24.49 2.52
N ASP A 88 -18.58 -24.41 2.17
CA ASP A 88 -17.44 -24.86 3.00
C ASP A 88 -16.98 -23.83 4.05
N GLY A 89 -17.72 -22.73 4.21
CA GLY A 89 -17.41 -21.65 5.16
C GLY A 89 -16.31 -20.69 4.69
N LYS A 90 -15.68 -20.89 3.53
CA LYS A 90 -14.62 -20.00 3.04
C LYS A 90 -15.20 -18.77 2.34
N PRO A 91 -14.55 -17.59 2.44
CA PRO A 91 -14.99 -16.40 1.71
C PRO A 91 -14.97 -16.66 0.21
N ARG A 92 -15.99 -16.19 -0.51
CA ARG A 92 -16.09 -16.34 -1.97
C ARG A 92 -15.10 -15.46 -2.72
N LYS A 93 -14.71 -14.33 -2.15
CA LYS A 93 -13.72 -13.41 -2.71
C LYS A 93 -12.95 -12.74 -1.58
N VAL A 94 -11.64 -12.62 -1.77
CA VAL A 94 -10.75 -11.89 -0.87
C VAL A 94 -9.94 -10.85 -1.62
N PHE A 95 -9.62 -9.76 -0.96
CA PHE A 95 -8.70 -8.73 -1.41
C PHE A 95 -7.53 -8.66 -0.43
N THR A 96 -6.32 -8.82 -0.93
CA THR A 96 -5.10 -8.72 -0.13
C THR A 96 -4.56 -7.31 -0.23
N TYR A 97 -4.47 -6.63 0.90
CA TYR A 97 -4.02 -5.25 1.04
C TYR A 97 -2.66 -5.21 1.74
N VAL A 98 -1.76 -4.33 1.29
CA VAL A 98 -0.52 -4.04 2.01
C VAL A 98 -0.70 -2.72 2.76
N PRO A 99 -0.66 -2.72 4.11
CA PRO A 99 -0.93 -1.55 4.94
C PRO A 99 -0.15 -0.30 4.55
N LEU A 100 -0.86 0.82 4.41
CA LEU A 100 -0.26 2.10 3.99
C LEU A 100 0.67 2.67 5.07
N ILE A 101 0.22 2.69 6.34
CA ILE A 101 0.96 3.35 7.43
C ILE A 101 2.38 2.78 7.60
N PRO A 102 2.60 1.45 7.71
CA PRO A 102 3.96 0.90 7.81
C PRO A 102 4.84 1.21 6.60
N ARG A 103 4.24 1.35 5.40
CA ARG A 103 4.98 1.75 4.19
C ARG A 103 5.48 3.19 4.30
N LEU A 104 4.61 4.11 4.75
CA LEU A 104 4.98 5.51 4.94
C LEU A 104 6.09 5.65 5.99
N ILE A 105 5.98 4.93 7.11
CA ILE A 105 7.05 4.85 8.12
C ILE A 105 8.35 4.33 7.49
N GLY A 106 8.26 3.29 6.66
CA GLY A 106 9.41 2.75 5.92
C GLY A 106 10.08 3.78 5.00
N TYR A 107 9.30 4.61 4.31
CA TYR A 107 9.86 5.67 3.45
C TYR A 107 10.63 6.73 4.25
N TYR A 108 10.15 7.14 5.43
CA TYR A 108 10.89 8.08 6.29
C TYR A 108 12.16 7.50 6.91
N ARG A 109 12.42 6.19 6.79
CA ARG A 109 13.67 5.56 7.22
C ARG A 109 14.76 5.57 6.14
N SER A 110 14.46 6.09 4.94
CA SER A 110 15.39 6.18 3.83
C SER A 110 15.63 7.64 3.47
N LEU A 111 16.88 8.10 3.62
CA LEU A 111 17.26 9.50 3.34
C LEU A 111 16.86 9.94 1.92
N SER A 112 17.14 9.11 0.92
CA SER A 112 16.77 9.40 -0.48
C SER A 112 15.27 9.41 -0.73
N MET A 113 14.47 8.75 0.10
CA MET A 113 13.01 8.83 0.05
C MET A 113 12.48 10.05 0.79
N VAL A 114 13.11 10.44 1.91
CA VAL A 114 12.76 11.66 2.65
C VAL A 114 12.90 12.89 1.74
N GLU A 115 14.01 13.01 1.00
CA GLU A 115 14.22 14.09 0.03
C GLU A 115 13.08 14.18 -1.00
N LYS A 116 12.59 13.03 -1.48
CA LYS A 116 11.46 12.96 -2.42
C LYS A 116 10.13 13.30 -1.76
N LEU A 117 9.91 12.88 -0.52
CA LEU A 117 8.70 13.16 0.24
C LEU A 117 8.57 14.66 0.58
N GLU A 118 9.70 15.36 0.73
CA GLU A 118 9.71 16.81 0.94
C GLU A 118 9.37 17.64 -0.30
N TYR A 119 9.29 17.02 -1.49
CA TYR A 119 9.04 17.72 -2.76
C TYR A 119 7.84 18.67 -2.68
N ARG A 120 6.74 18.23 -2.06
CA ARG A 120 5.53 19.05 -1.82
C ARG A 120 5.85 20.37 -1.11
N ALA A 121 6.68 20.31 -0.08
CA ALA A 121 6.98 21.46 0.78
C ALA A 121 8.05 22.38 0.18
N THR A 122 8.81 21.90 -0.80
CA THR A 122 9.81 22.67 -1.54
C THR A 122 9.32 23.15 -2.90
N PHE A 123 8.18 22.65 -3.37
CA PHE A 123 7.61 23.00 -4.66
C PHE A 123 7.27 24.49 -4.71
N THR A 124 7.71 25.16 -5.77
CA THR A 124 7.41 26.56 -6.06
C THR A 124 6.62 26.63 -7.36
N SER A 125 5.52 27.37 -7.33
CA SER A 125 4.64 27.61 -8.47
C SER A 125 5.16 28.79 -9.28
N ASP A 126 5.36 28.61 -10.59
CA ASP A 126 5.61 29.73 -11.50
C ASP A 126 4.28 30.37 -11.91
N SER A 127 4.23 31.70 -11.89
CA SER A 127 2.98 32.45 -12.04
C SER A 127 2.46 32.40 -13.47
N GLY A 128 1.64 31.40 -13.80
CA GLY A 128 0.86 31.37 -15.04
C GLY A 128 0.48 30.00 -15.56
N GLU A 129 1.18 28.94 -15.15
CA GLU A 129 0.98 27.60 -15.69
C GLU A 129 0.75 26.57 -14.57
N ILE A 130 -0.07 25.56 -14.86
CA ILE A 130 -0.26 24.41 -13.96
C ILE A 130 0.79 23.39 -14.36
N THR A 131 1.78 23.19 -13.50
CA THR A 131 2.90 22.27 -13.72
C THR A 131 2.83 21.05 -12.80
N ASP A 132 2.17 21.19 -11.65
CA ASP A 132 1.97 20.13 -10.68
C ASP A 132 0.56 20.17 -10.08
N VAL A 133 0.17 19.10 -9.39
CA VAL A 133 -1.07 18.99 -8.61
C VAL A 133 -1.14 20.11 -7.56
N PHE A 134 0.01 20.54 -7.02
CA PHE A 134 0.08 21.61 -6.01
C PHE A 134 -0.25 23.00 -6.58
N ASP A 135 -0.27 23.18 -7.90
CA ASP A 135 -0.75 24.40 -8.53
C ASP A 135 -2.28 24.54 -8.49
N GLY A 136 -2.98 23.42 -8.26
CA GLY A 136 -4.43 23.36 -8.24
C GLY A 136 -5.06 24.26 -7.18
N SER A 137 -6.13 24.97 -7.56
CA SER A 137 -6.87 25.87 -6.68
C SER A 137 -7.40 25.18 -5.42
N HIS A 138 -7.80 23.91 -5.53
CA HIS A 138 -8.26 23.12 -4.38
C HIS A 138 -7.15 22.91 -3.35
N TYR A 139 -5.97 22.49 -3.77
CA TYR A 139 -4.83 22.30 -2.87
C TYR A 139 -4.42 23.63 -2.20
N LYS A 140 -4.29 24.70 -2.99
CA LYS A 140 -4.00 26.06 -2.47
C LYS A 140 -5.03 26.53 -1.45
N SER A 141 -6.32 26.24 -1.69
CA SER A 141 -7.40 26.55 -0.75
C SER A 141 -7.25 25.77 0.57
N LEU A 142 -6.98 24.46 0.50
CA LEU A 142 -6.79 23.62 1.68
C LEU A 142 -5.65 24.12 2.56
N CYS A 143 -4.51 24.51 1.99
CA CYS A 143 -3.37 25.06 2.75
C CYS A 143 -3.73 26.28 3.63
N GLY A 144 -4.79 27.01 3.29
CA GLY A 144 -5.30 28.14 4.07
C GLY A 144 -6.23 27.76 5.22
N GLN A 145 -6.75 26.53 5.26
CA GLN A 145 -7.81 26.08 6.16
C GLN A 145 -7.28 25.27 7.34
N TYR A 146 -7.94 25.36 8.48
CA TYR A 146 -7.67 24.50 9.64
C TYR A 146 -8.19 23.09 9.42
N VAL A 147 -7.42 22.09 9.83
CA VAL A 147 -7.84 20.68 9.78
C VAL A 147 -9.03 20.50 10.72
N THR A 148 -10.08 19.81 10.27
CA THR A 148 -11.28 19.54 11.09
C THR A 148 -11.50 18.04 11.20
N VAL A 149 -11.60 17.52 12.43
CA VAL A 149 -11.86 16.10 12.71
C VAL A 149 -13.09 15.99 13.61
N GLY A 150 -14.10 15.22 13.20
CA GLY A 150 -15.35 15.10 13.96
C GLY A 150 -16.10 16.42 14.18
N GLY A 151 -15.92 17.40 13.28
CA GLY A 151 -16.51 18.73 13.39
C GLY A 151 -15.75 19.71 14.30
N GLN A 152 -14.63 19.30 14.90
CA GLN A 152 -13.79 20.17 15.74
C GLN A 152 -12.52 20.57 14.96
N PRO A 153 -12.19 21.88 14.90
CA PRO A 153 -10.95 22.33 14.28
C PRO A 153 -9.74 21.97 15.15
N LEU A 154 -8.66 21.58 14.52
CA LEU A 154 -7.34 21.42 15.14
C LEU A 154 -6.57 22.75 15.10
N ASP A 155 -5.47 22.81 15.85
CA ASP A 155 -4.61 23.99 15.99
C ASP A 155 -3.66 24.24 14.81
N HIS A 156 -3.77 23.45 13.75
CA HIS A 156 -2.91 23.54 12.55
C HIS A 156 -3.72 23.49 11.26
N LYS A 157 -3.11 24.03 10.20
CA LYS A 157 -3.69 24.06 8.85
C LYS A 157 -3.33 22.81 8.07
N PHE A 158 -4.09 22.51 7.02
CA PHE A 158 -3.71 21.42 6.12
C PHE A 158 -2.31 21.71 5.54
N PHE A 159 -1.48 20.66 5.53
CA PHE A 159 -0.16 20.67 4.90
C PHE A 159 0.84 21.69 5.48
N SER A 160 0.62 22.14 6.73
CA SER A 160 1.47 23.10 7.42
C SER A 160 2.82 22.54 7.89
N ASP A 161 2.92 21.23 8.13
CA ASP A 161 4.20 20.57 8.41
C ASP A 161 4.84 20.12 7.09
N ARG A 162 6.14 20.34 6.92
CA ARG A 162 6.88 19.93 5.73
C ARG A 162 6.78 18.41 5.47
N ARG A 163 6.55 17.62 6.51
CA ARG A 163 6.38 16.16 6.49
C ARG A 163 4.94 15.73 6.19
N ASP A 164 4.00 16.65 6.04
CA ASP A 164 2.63 16.30 5.66
C ASP A 164 2.59 15.70 4.26
N ILE A 165 1.91 14.57 4.12
CA ILE A 165 1.75 13.84 2.86
C ILE A 165 0.35 14.10 2.29
N ALA A 166 0.29 14.63 1.07
CA ALA A 166 -0.94 14.73 0.31
C ALA A 166 -1.23 13.41 -0.42
N LEU A 167 -2.33 12.74 -0.06
CA LEU A 167 -2.79 11.53 -0.73
C LEU A 167 -3.95 11.88 -1.67
N GLY A 168 -3.70 11.83 -2.97
CA GLY A 168 -4.73 11.96 -4.01
C GLY A 168 -5.23 10.59 -4.46
N LEU A 169 -6.55 10.42 -4.52
CA LEU A 169 -7.19 9.28 -5.18
C LEU A 169 -7.93 9.78 -6.42
N SER A 170 -7.51 9.31 -7.59
CA SER A 170 -8.24 9.51 -8.84
C SER A 170 -8.71 8.15 -9.33
N SER A 171 -9.98 8.05 -9.69
CA SER A 171 -10.54 6.87 -10.35
C SER A 171 -11.26 7.32 -11.61
N ASP A 172 -10.86 6.80 -12.77
CA ASP A 172 -11.78 6.78 -13.92
C ASP A 172 -12.94 5.84 -13.59
N GLY A 173 -14.09 6.04 -14.24
CA GLY A 173 -15.37 5.43 -13.87
C GLY A 173 -15.22 3.98 -13.39
N PHE A 174 -15.27 3.79 -12.06
CA PHE A 174 -15.12 2.52 -11.39
C PHE A 174 -16.14 1.54 -12.01
N ALA A 175 -15.69 0.70 -12.95
CA ALA A 175 -16.54 -0.28 -13.63
C ALA A 175 -16.04 -1.69 -13.35
N PRO A 176 -16.14 -2.21 -12.11
CA PRO A 176 -15.61 -3.53 -11.78
C PRO A 176 -16.40 -4.70 -12.42
N TRP A 177 -17.44 -4.42 -13.23
CA TRP A 177 -18.46 -5.39 -13.64
C TRP A 177 -18.54 -5.69 -15.12
N ARG A 178 -17.93 -4.88 -15.99
CA ARG A 178 -18.01 -5.11 -17.43
C ARG A 178 -16.64 -4.90 -18.03
N ARG A 179 -16.08 -5.97 -18.59
CA ARG A 179 -14.94 -5.93 -19.52
C ARG A 179 -15.27 -4.95 -20.66
N ARG A 180 -15.09 -3.65 -20.47
CA ARG A 180 -15.11 -2.67 -21.56
C ARG A 180 -13.66 -2.51 -22.00
N SER A 181 -13.37 -3.02 -23.18
CA SER A 181 -12.06 -2.95 -23.85
C SER A 181 -11.78 -1.59 -24.51
N LYS A 182 -12.53 -0.54 -24.13
CA LYS A 182 -12.35 0.82 -24.65
C LYS A 182 -12.60 1.82 -23.55
N THR A 183 -11.53 2.50 -23.15
CA THR A 183 -11.55 3.82 -22.52
C THR A 183 -11.58 4.87 -23.64
N CYS A 184 -12.32 5.96 -23.45
CA CYS A 184 -12.19 7.16 -24.28
C CYS A 184 -10.80 7.77 -24.11
#